data_AF-A0A4U9VQ89-F1
#
_entry.id   AF-A0A4U9VQ89-F1
#
_cell.length_a   1.000
_cell.length_b   1.000
_cell.length_c   1.000
_cell.angle_alpha   90.00
_cell.angle_beta   90.00
_cell.angle_gamma   90.00
#
_symmetry.space_group_name_H-M   'P 1'
#
loop_
_entity.id
_entity.type
_entity.pdbx_description
1 polymer ?
#
loop_
_entity_poly.entity_id
_entity_poly.type
_entity_poly.pdbx_seq_one_letter_code
_entity_poly.pdbx_strand_id
1 'polypeptide(L)'
;MNLLEIHCRGRVMFAQIVVHGRGPGMRDFYLYHKNSIIYYIFRKDRGSWLLAYGELADDIKEACIDALILRYDHDVPQMFYHQGKRYVVRVRPKKYNIWHFFVNDVYAASVQYDRFSKRFEYHYDEQTVLTEEHIQKYIDMIQQGKIRWRRR
;
A
#
# COMPACT_ATOMS: atom_id res chain seq x y z
N MET A 1 3.75 -17.96 -15.36
CA MET A 1 4.10 -16.53 -15.50
C MET A 1 3.02 -15.71 -14.82
N ASN A 2 3.37 -14.76 -13.96
CA ASN A 2 2.41 -13.86 -13.32
C ASN A 2 2.26 -12.60 -14.18
N LEU A 3 1.02 -12.15 -14.41
CA LEU A 3 0.73 -10.88 -15.09
C LEU A 3 0.35 -9.83 -14.06
N LEU A 4 0.95 -8.65 -14.13
CA LEU A 4 0.56 -7.46 -13.39
C LEU A 4 -0.40 -6.64 -14.24
N GLU A 5 -1.60 -6.39 -13.73
CA GLU A 5 -2.57 -5.49 -14.32
C GLU A 5 -2.28 -4.05 -13.87
N ILE A 6 -2.17 -3.13 -14.83
CA ILE A 6 -1.77 -1.74 -14.60
C ILE A 6 -2.84 -0.83 -15.20
N HIS A 7 -3.44 0.02 -14.38
CA HIS A 7 -4.44 1.00 -14.80
C HIS A 7 -3.79 2.36 -15.00
N CYS A 8 -3.84 2.91 -16.22
CA CYS A 8 -3.27 4.22 -16.55
C CYS A 8 -4.15 4.95 -17.55
N ARG A 9 -4.52 6.20 -17.26
CA ARG A 9 -5.36 7.07 -18.14
C ARG A 9 -6.64 6.39 -18.66
N GLY A 10 -7.33 5.65 -17.80
CA GLY A 10 -8.55 4.91 -18.16
C GLY A 10 -8.32 3.70 -19.08
N ARG A 11 -7.06 3.27 -19.27
CA ARG A 11 -6.68 2.09 -20.02
C ARG A 11 -6.05 1.05 -19.09
N VAL A 12 -6.18 -0.21 -19.47
CA VAL A 12 -5.58 -1.34 -18.77
C VAL A 12 -4.41 -1.89 -19.59
N MET A 13 -3.25 -2.03 -18.96
CA MET A 13 -2.04 -2.62 -19.51
C MET A 13 -1.65 -3.85 -18.70
N PHE A 14 -0.95 -4.79 -19.34
CA PHE A 14 -0.47 -5.99 -18.68
C PHE A 14 1.03 -6.12 -18.88
N ALA A 15 1.76 -6.35 -17.78
CA ALA A 15 3.18 -6.64 -17.79
C ALA A 15 3.44 -8.03 -17.21
N GLN A 16 4.34 -8.80 -17.81
CA GLN A 16 4.81 -10.02 -17.16
C GLN A 16 5.73 -9.62 -16.00
N ILE A 17 5.57 -10.25 -14.84
CA ILE A 17 6.33 -9.90 -13.64
C ILE A 17 7.15 -11.08 -13.11
N VAL A 18 8.41 -10.78 -12.81
CA VAL A 18 9.31 -11.68 -12.07
C VAL A 18 9.81 -10.92 -10.83
N VAL A 19 9.77 -11.59 -9.67
CA VAL A 19 10.13 -10.98 -8.39
C VAL A 19 11.41 -11.62 -7.87
N HIS A 20 12.40 -10.79 -7.56
CA HIS A 20 13.68 -11.21 -7.00
C HIS A 20 13.88 -10.63 -5.60
N GLY A 21 14.14 -11.49 -4.62
CA GLY A 21 14.53 -11.05 -3.28
C GLY A 21 15.97 -10.56 -3.26
N ARG A 22 16.22 -9.38 -2.67
CA ARG A 22 17.57 -8.82 -2.50
C ARG A 22 18.09 -8.82 -1.06
N GLY A 23 17.22 -9.15 -0.09
CA GLY A 23 17.55 -9.16 1.33
C GLY A 23 16.34 -8.77 2.19
N PRO A 24 16.53 -8.61 3.51
CA PRO A 24 15.45 -8.22 4.41
C PRO A 24 14.82 -6.88 3.99
N GLY A 25 13.54 -6.90 3.63
CA GLY A 25 12.77 -5.70 3.28
C GLY A 25 13.07 -5.10 1.90
N MET A 26 13.93 -5.74 1.08
CA MET A 26 14.26 -5.30 -0.27
C MET A 26 13.84 -6.32 -1.32
N ARG A 27 13.09 -5.88 -2.33
CA ARG A 27 12.66 -6.71 -3.46
C ARG A 27 12.75 -5.92 -4.76
N ASP A 28 13.21 -6.59 -5.80
CA ASP A 28 13.18 -6.09 -7.16
C ASP A 28 12.08 -6.79 -7.96
N PHE A 29 11.37 -6.02 -8.76
CA PHE A 29 10.24 -6.42 -9.58
C PHE A 29 10.58 -6.10 -11.02
N TYR A 30 10.78 -7.15 -11.81
CA TYR A 30 11.14 -7.07 -13.22
C TYR A 30 9.85 -7.14 -14.02
N LEU A 31 9.49 -6.03 -14.66
CA LEU A 31 8.30 -5.89 -15.49
C LEU A 31 8.72 -5.98 -16.95
N TYR A 32 8.34 -7.07 -17.60
CA TYR A 32 8.65 -7.33 -19.00
C TYR A 32 7.49 -6.90 -19.90
N HIS A 33 7.85 -6.31 -21.04
CA HIS A 33 6.93 -6.11 -22.15
C HIS A 33 6.47 -7.47 -22.72
N LYS A 34 5.37 -7.48 -23.50
CA LYS A 34 4.80 -8.70 -24.14
C LYS A 34 5.82 -9.53 -24.92
N ASN A 35 6.88 -8.90 -25.43
CA ASN A 35 7.92 -9.54 -26.24
C ASN A 35 9.11 -10.03 -25.39
N SER A 36 9.07 -9.92 -24.07
CA SER A 36 10.10 -10.35 -23.10
C SER A 36 11.50 -9.74 -23.25
N ILE A 37 11.70 -8.81 -24.19
CA ILE A 37 12.99 -8.17 -24.49
C ILE A 37 13.23 -6.91 -23.65
N ILE A 38 12.19 -6.08 -23.47
CA ILE A 38 12.28 -4.84 -22.69
C ILE A 38 11.79 -5.13 -21.28
N TYR A 39 12.62 -4.82 -20.29
CA TYR A 39 12.25 -4.91 -18.88
C TYR A 39 12.56 -3.63 -18.12
N TYR A 40 11.68 -3.31 -17.18
CA TYR A 40 11.84 -2.25 -16.19
C TYR A 40 12.05 -2.90 -14.83
N ILE A 41 12.93 -2.34 -14.00
CA ILE A 41 13.12 -2.84 -12.64
C ILE A 41 12.52 -1.82 -11.68
N PHE A 42 11.47 -2.22 -10.97
CA PHE A 42 10.96 -1.48 -9.83
C PHE A 42 11.54 -2.07 -8.55
N ARG A 43 12.02 -1.21 -7.65
CA ARG A 43 12.57 -1.63 -6.37
C ARG A 43 11.65 -1.16 -5.25
N LYS A 44 11.34 -2.09 -4.34
CA LYS A 44 10.83 -1.76 -3.01
C LYS A 44 12.00 -1.76 -2.03
N ASP A 45 12.26 -0.62 -1.41
CA ASP A 45 13.26 -0.45 -0.35
C ASP A 45 12.63 0.22 0.87
N ARG A 46 12.58 -0.52 1.99
CA ARG A 46 12.10 -0.02 3.30
C ARG A 46 10.77 0.75 3.27
N GLY A 47 9.86 0.38 2.37
CA GLY A 47 8.52 0.99 2.22
C GLY A 47 8.40 1.99 1.07
N SER A 48 9.53 2.44 0.53
CA SER A 48 9.60 3.29 -0.65
C SER A 48 9.66 2.46 -1.94
N TRP A 49 9.03 2.98 -2.99
CA TRP A 49 9.01 2.38 -4.32
C TRP A 49 9.67 3.31 -5.31
N LEU A 50 10.54 2.77 -6.18
CA LEU A 50 11.23 3.54 -7.21
C LEU A 50 11.48 2.72 -8.47
N LEU A 51 11.57 3.40 -9.61
CA LEU A 51 12.07 2.82 -10.85
C LEU A 51 13.60 2.78 -10.80
N ALA A 52 14.17 1.60 -10.63
CA ALA A 52 15.60 1.38 -10.46
C ALA A 52 16.34 1.19 -11.79
N TYR A 53 15.62 0.81 -12.86
CA TYR A 53 16.19 0.62 -14.18
C TYR A 53 15.14 0.87 -15.27
N GLY A 54 15.57 1.55 -16.34
CA GLY A 54 14.75 1.94 -17.49
C GLY A 54 14.18 3.35 -17.34
N GLU A 55 13.54 3.82 -18.40
CA GLU A 55 12.90 5.13 -18.46
C GLU A 55 11.42 4.97 -18.86
N LEU A 56 10.53 5.60 -18.10
CA LEU A 56 9.10 5.59 -18.33
C LEU A 56 8.57 7.01 -18.15
N ALA A 57 7.53 7.35 -18.92
CA ALA A 57 6.73 8.53 -18.63
C ALA A 57 6.19 8.45 -17.20
N ASP A 58 6.15 9.59 -16.51
CA ASP A 58 5.87 9.65 -15.07
C ASP A 58 4.54 9.00 -14.70
N ASP A 59 3.50 9.22 -15.48
CA ASP A 59 2.18 8.63 -15.25
C ASP A 59 2.17 7.10 -15.40
N ILE A 60 2.93 6.55 -16.36
CA ILE A 60 3.09 5.10 -16.52
C ILE A 60 3.88 4.53 -15.35
N LYS A 61 4.96 5.22 -14.95
CA LYS A 61 5.78 4.86 -13.79
C LYS A 61 4.94 4.82 -12.52
N GLU A 62 4.15 5.86 -12.25
CA GLU A 62 3.28 5.92 -11.06
C GLU A 62 2.21 4.82 -11.10
N ALA A 63 1.57 4.58 -12.25
CA ALA A 63 0.61 3.49 -12.42
C ALA A 63 1.21 2.10 -12.17
N CYS A 64 2.45 1.86 -12.60
CA CYS A 64 3.16 0.62 -12.29
C CYS A 64 3.39 0.48 -10.78
N ILE A 65 3.83 1.55 -10.10
CA ILE A 65 4.03 1.53 -8.65
C ILE A 65 2.70 1.29 -7.92
N ASP A 66 1.61 1.91 -8.36
CA ASP A 66 0.26 1.70 -7.81
C ASP A 66 -0.16 0.23 -7.87
N ALA A 67 -0.01 -0.38 -9.04
CA ALA A 67 -0.30 -1.80 -9.24
C ALA A 67 0.57 -2.70 -8.35
N LEU A 68 1.84 -2.34 -8.17
CA LEU A 68 2.77 -3.07 -7.30
C LEU A 68 2.41 -2.94 -5.82
N ILE A 69 2.06 -1.74 -5.35
CA ILE A 69 1.59 -1.51 -3.97
C ILE A 69 0.34 -2.35 -3.71
N LEU A 70 -0.69 -2.21 -4.55
CA LEU A 70 -1.97 -2.91 -4.36
C LEU A 70 -1.81 -4.43 -4.34
N ARG A 71 -0.83 -4.98 -5.08
CA ARG A 71 -0.60 -6.42 -5.16
C ARG A 71 0.28 -6.97 -4.03
N TYR A 72 1.33 -6.25 -3.65
CA TYR A 72 2.40 -6.78 -2.80
C TYR A 72 2.47 -6.18 -1.40
N ASP A 73 1.81 -5.05 -1.14
CA ASP A 73 1.81 -4.40 0.16
C ASP A 73 0.56 -4.80 0.95
N HIS A 74 0.59 -5.98 1.55
CA HIS A 74 -0.53 -6.51 2.33
C HIS A 74 -0.84 -5.73 3.63
N ASP A 75 0.05 -4.84 4.04
CA ASP A 75 -0.12 -3.90 5.13
C ASP A 75 -0.79 -2.59 4.71
N VAL A 76 -1.18 -2.45 3.44
CA VAL A 76 -1.85 -1.27 2.87
C VAL A 76 -3.35 -1.52 2.74
N PRO A 77 -4.19 -1.12 3.72
CA PRO A 77 -5.64 -1.24 3.59
C PRO A 77 -6.24 -0.36 2.49
N GLN A 78 -5.59 0.76 2.15
CA GLN A 78 -6.09 1.69 1.16
C GLN A 78 -4.96 2.51 0.53
N MET A 79 -5.14 2.80 -0.75
CA MET A 79 -4.41 3.83 -1.48
C MET A 79 -5.43 4.73 -2.16
N PHE A 80 -5.21 6.05 -2.13
CA PHE A 80 -6.07 7.04 -2.78
C PHE A 80 -5.27 8.26 -3.23
N TYR A 81 -5.89 9.10 -4.06
CA TYR A 81 -5.30 10.35 -4.53
C TYR A 81 -6.07 11.54 -3.96
N HIS A 82 -5.34 12.54 -3.49
CA HIS A 82 -5.90 13.82 -3.08
C HIS A 82 -4.98 14.94 -3.56
N GLN A 83 -5.54 15.97 -4.22
CA GLN A 83 -4.77 17.08 -4.80
C GLN A 83 -3.60 16.62 -5.71
N GLY A 84 -3.82 15.59 -6.53
CA GLY A 84 -2.80 15.05 -7.44
C GLY A 84 -1.68 14.26 -6.76
N LYS A 85 -1.71 14.09 -5.43
CA LYS A 85 -0.72 13.33 -4.68
C LYS A 85 -1.30 11.98 -4.26
N ARG A 86 -0.48 10.93 -4.39
CA ARG A 86 -0.78 9.59 -3.88
C ARG A 86 -0.62 9.54 -2.37
N TYR A 87 -1.60 8.95 -1.70
CA TYR A 87 -1.60 8.66 -0.28
C TYR A 87 -1.76 7.15 -0.08
N VAL A 88 -0.73 6.54 0.50
CA VAL A 88 -0.67 5.12 0.83
C VAL A 88 -0.89 4.99 2.33
N VAL A 89 -2.00 4.38 2.72
CA VAL A 89 -2.32 4.13 4.13
C VAL A 89 -1.75 2.78 4.51
N ARG A 90 -0.84 2.74 5.49
CA ARG A 90 -0.28 1.52 6.07
C ARG A 90 -0.84 1.31 7.47
N VAL A 91 -1.14 0.07 7.81
CA VAL A 91 -1.58 -0.29 9.16
C VAL A 91 -0.52 -1.13 9.87
N ARG A 92 -0.20 -0.76 11.11
CA ARG A 92 0.72 -1.50 11.99
C ARG A 92 -0.02 -1.95 13.24
N PRO A 93 -0.49 -3.20 13.28
CA PRO A 93 -1.07 -3.77 14.49
C PRO A 93 -0.07 -3.82 15.65
N LYS A 94 -0.50 -3.38 16.83
CA LYS A 94 0.27 -3.34 18.08
C LYS A 94 -0.32 -4.33 19.10
N LYS A 95 0.35 -4.44 20.26
CA LYS A 95 -0.22 -5.16 21.41
C LYS A 95 -1.47 -4.43 21.91
N TYR A 96 -2.27 -5.12 22.71
CA TYR A 96 -3.45 -4.54 23.39
C TYR A 96 -4.55 -4.01 22.45
N ASN A 97 -4.75 -4.65 21.30
CA ASN A 97 -5.84 -4.31 20.37
C ASN A 97 -5.73 -2.90 19.78
N ILE A 98 -4.52 -2.44 19.53
CA ILE A 98 -4.25 -1.11 18.96
C ILE A 98 -3.75 -1.28 17.53
N TRP A 99 -4.19 -0.42 16.63
CA TRP A 99 -3.69 -0.31 15.26
C TRP A 99 -3.23 1.13 15.03
N HIS A 100 -1.98 1.28 14.60
CA HIS A 100 -1.47 2.58 14.17
C HIS A 100 -1.57 2.65 12.65
N PHE A 101 -2.16 3.74 12.17
CA PHE A 101 -2.24 4.06 10.76
C PHE A 101 -1.18 5.10 10.42
N PHE A 102 -0.50 4.85 9.31
CA PHE A 102 0.50 5.74 8.75
C PHE A 102 0.07 6.12 7.34
N VAL A 103 0.21 7.37 6.97
CA VAL A 103 -0.02 7.85 5.61
C VAL A 103 1.33 8.25 5.02
N ASN A 104 1.75 7.59 3.94
CA ASN A 104 3.07 7.79 3.33
C ASN A 104 4.21 7.74 4.38
N ASP A 105 4.13 6.74 5.27
CA ASP A 105 5.05 6.47 6.38
C ASP A 105 5.07 7.52 7.53
N VAL A 106 4.23 8.56 7.47
CA VAL A 106 4.01 9.51 8.57
C VAL A 106 2.86 9.02 9.45
N TYR A 107 2.99 9.12 10.77
CA TYR A 107 1.92 8.75 11.69
C TYR A 107 0.66 9.59 11.42
N ALA A 108 -0.51 8.95 11.38
CA ALA A 108 -1.75 9.60 10.98
C ALA A 108 -2.90 9.35 11.96
N ALA A 109 -3.01 8.15 12.52
CA ALA A 109 -4.11 7.82 13.45
C ALA A 109 -3.79 6.59 14.30
N SER A 110 -4.54 6.43 15.40
CA SER A 110 -4.72 5.13 16.04
C SER A 110 -6.19 4.76 16.18
N VAL A 111 -6.43 3.46 16.14
CA VAL A 111 -7.69 2.83 16.51
C VAL A 111 -7.38 1.82 17.60
N GLN A 112 -8.18 1.77 18.65
CA GLN A 112 -8.06 0.82 19.74
C GLN A 112 -9.41 0.17 20.00
N TYR A 113 -9.42 -1.15 20.20
CA TYR A 113 -10.61 -1.85 20.67
C TYR A 113 -10.53 -2.07 22.18
N ASP A 114 -11.39 -1.38 22.93
CA ASP A 114 -11.56 -1.61 24.35
C ASP A 114 -12.43 -2.86 24.58
N ARG A 115 -11.86 -3.84 25.29
CA ARG A 115 -12.53 -5.10 25.60
C ARG A 115 -13.58 -4.95 26.69
N PHE A 116 -13.47 -3.94 27.55
CA PHE A 116 -14.41 -3.71 28.65
C PHE A 116 -15.69 -3.06 28.14
N SER A 117 -15.58 -1.90 27.47
CA SER A 117 -16.74 -1.23 26.86
C SER A 117 -17.23 -1.89 25.57
N LYS A 118 -16.44 -2.80 24.97
CA LYS A 118 -16.69 -3.43 23.66
C LYS A 118 -16.86 -2.42 22.53
N ARG A 119 -16.12 -1.31 22.59
CA ARG A 119 -16.16 -0.21 21.62
C ARG A 119 -14.80 0.04 21.00
N PHE A 120 -14.83 0.60 19.80
CA PHE A 120 -13.66 1.16 19.16
C PHE A 120 -13.53 2.62 19.58
N GLU A 121 -12.33 2.98 20.03
CA GLU A 121 -11.90 4.34 20.27
C GLU A 121 -10.83 4.69 19.24
N TYR A 122 -10.80 5.93 18.78
CA TYR A 122 -9.81 6.33 17.78
C TYR A 122 -9.40 7.79 17.98
N HIS A 123 -8.20 8.10 17.51
CA HIS A 123 -7.72 9.46 17.37
C HIS A 123 -6.94 9.58 16.07
N TYR A 124 -6.95 10.76 15.46
CA TYR A 124 -6.16 11.05 14.28
C TYR A 124 -5.50 12.42 14.41
N ASP A 125 -4.33 12.56 13.81
CA ASP A 125 -3.54 13.79 13.83
C ASP A 125 -4.30 14.90 13.08
N GLU A 126 -4.37 16.13 13.61
CA GLU A 126 -5.10 17.22 12.97
C GLU A 126 -4.56 17.57 11.57
N GLN A 127 -3.29 17.25 11.30
CA GLN A 127 -2.64 17.52 10.01
C GLN A 127 -2.75 16.36 9.03
N THR A 128 -3.45 15.28 9.39
CA THR A 128 -3.64 14.13 8.52
C THR A 128 -4.64 14.42 7.41
N VAL A 129 -4.47 13.72 6.29
CA VAL A 129 -5.45 13.70 5.19
C VAL A 129 -6.61 12.73 5.46
N LEU A 130 -6.51 11.90 6.50
CA LEU A 130 -7.57 10.98 6.88
C LEU A 130 -8.76 11.74 7.48
N THR A 131 -9.95 11.30 7.11
CA THR A 131 -11.23 11.84 7.61
C THR A 131 -11.89 10.81 8.51
N GLU A 132 -12.93 11.21 9.23
CA GLU A 132 -13.73 10.27 10.03
C GLU A 132 -14.28 9.11 9.20
N GLU A 133 -14.72 9.37 7.96
CA GLU A 133 -15.17 8.34 7.03
C GLU A 133 -14.08 7.29 6.74
N HIS A 134 -12.83 7.73 6.55
CA HIS A 134 -11.70 6.82 6.39
C HIS A 134 -11.49 5.95 7.64
N ILE A 135 -11.56 6.55 8.82
CA ILE A 135 -11.37 5.83 10.08
C ILE A 135 -12.48 4.80 10.29
N GLN A 136 -13.75 5.17 10.05
CA GLN A 136 -14.88 4.25 10.16
C GLN A 136 -14.73 3.08 9.19
N LYS A 137 -14.34 3.35 7.94
CA LYS A 137 -14.02 2.30 6.96
C LYS A 137 -12.92 1.35 7.48
N TYR A 138 -11.88 1.85 8.14
CA TYR A 138 -10.83 1.00 8.69
C TYR A 138 -11.30 0.18 9.89
N ILE A 139 -12.16 0.73 10.74
CA ILE A 139 -12.83 -0.01 11.82
C ILE A 139 -13.63 -1.19 11.24
N ASP A 140 -14.42 -0.95 10.20
CA ASP A 140 -15.19 -2.00 9.53
C ASP A 140 -14.27 -3.09 8.95
N MET A 141 -13.14 -2.70 8.35
CA MET A 141 -12.13 -3.65 7.85
C MET A 141 -11.47 -4.46 8.98
N ILE A 142 -11.25 -3.88 10.16
CA ILE A 142 -10.75 -4.57 11.35
C ILE A 142 -11.79 -5.60 11.83
N GLN A 143 -13.06 -5.19 11.95
CA GLN A 143 -14.16 -6.07 12.37
C GLN A 143 -14.34 -7.25 11.41
N GLN A 144 -14.20 -7.01 10.11
CA GLN A 144 -14.26 -8.05 9.07
C GLN A 144 -13.00 -8.94 9.01
N GLY A 145 -11.96 -8.66 9.82
CA GLY A 145 -10.71 -9.41 9.82
C GLY A 145 -9.83 -9.17 8.59
N LYS A 146 -10.15 -8.18 7.75
CA LYS A 146 -9.35 -7.76 6.58
C LYS A 146 -8.07 -7.07 7.04
N ILE A 147 -8.17 -6.22 8.07
CA ILE A 147 -7.01 -5.75 8.82
C ILE A 147 -6.80 -6.71 9.99
N ARG A 148 -5.71 -7.48 9.91
CA ARG A 148 -5.47 -8.54 10.89
C ARG A 148 -5.02 -7.99 12.24
N TRP A 149 -5.43 -8.70 13.27
CA TRP A 149 -4.87 -8.61 14.60
C TRP A 149 -3.42 -9.09 14.59
N ARG A 150 -2.54 -8.46 15.38
CA ARG A 150 -1.28 -9.10 15.72
C ARG A 150 -1.62 -10.29 16.63
N ARG A 151 -1.54 -11.51 16.08
CA ARG A 151 -1.55 -12.71 16.93
C ARG A 151 -0.37 -12.60 17.88
N ARG A 152 -0.65 -12.76 19.18
CA ARG A 152 0.38 -12.78 20.23
C ARG A 152 1.40 -13.87 19.93
#